data_AF-A0AAW1QF29-F1
#
_entry.id   AF-A0AAW1QF29-F1
#
_cell.length_a   1.000
_cell.length_b   1.000
_cell.length_c   1.000
_cell.angle_alpha   90.00
_cell.angle_beta   90.00
_cell.angle_gamma   90.00
#
_symmetry.space_group_name_H-M   'P 1'
#
loop_
_entity.id
_entity.type
_entity.pdbx_description
1 polymer ?
#
loop_
_entity_poly.entity_id
_entity_poly.type
_entity_poly.pdbx_seq_one_letter_code
_entity_poly.pdbx_strand_id
1 'polypeptide(L)' 'MSGKINYAEEVKEMTKWKYVTFAAIPLCIVMAAYDLSHGEHHGHSRPAYPYLRIRSKEFPWGDCGLFEDCDHQAEEHEEH' A
#
# COMPACT_ATOMS: atom_id res chain seq x y z
N MET A 1 -36.72 15.18 -16.68
CA MET A 1 -37.06 15.68 -15.32
C MET A 1 -36.41 17.04 -15.18
N SER A 2 -37.19 18.13 -15.23
CA SER A 2 -36.67 19.46 -14.92
C SER A 2 -36.69 19.63 -13.41
N GLY A 3 -35.64 19.15 -12.75
CA GLY A 3 -35.46 19.32 -11.31
C GLY A 3 -35.13 20.79 -11.05
N LYS A 4 -36.00 21.48 -10.32
CA LYS A 4 -35.71 22.85 -9.88
C LYS A 4 -34.49 22.78 -8.96
N ILE A 5 -33.40 23.42 -9.37
CA ILE A 5 -32.21 23.61 -8.54
C ILE A 5 -32.64 24.44 -7.33
N ASN A 6 -32.73 23.80 -6.16
CA ASN A 6 -32.92 24.50 -4.90
C ASN A 6 -31.54 24.80 -4.32
N TYR A 7 -31.02 25.98 -4.65
CA TYR A 7 -29.69 26.42 -4.24
C TYR A 7 -29.44 26.26 -2.73
N ALA A 8 -30.45 26.49 -1.89
CA ALA A 8 -30.32 26.35 -0.45
C ALA A 8 -30.19 24.89 0.01
N GLU A 9 -30.80 23.94 -0.70
CA GLU A 9 -30.64 22.50 -0.42
C GLU A 9 -29.28 21.99 -0.90
N GLU A 10 -28.81 22.43 -2.07
CA GLU A 10 -27.50 22.04 -2.60
C GLU A 10 -26.35 22.55 -1.70
N VAL A 11 -26.45 23.77 -1.18
CA VAL A 11 -25.47 24.32 -0.23
C VAL A 11 -25.45 23.49 1.07
N LYS A 12 -26.61 23.01 1.55
CA LYS A 12 -26.69 22.15 2.74
C LYS A 12 -26.06 20.78 2.48
N GLU A 13 -26.33 20.17 1.33
CA GLU A 13 -25.72 18.89 0.94
C GLU A 13 -24.20 19.01 0.82
N MET A 14 -23.68 20.03 0.15
CA MET A 14 -22.23 20.28 0.09
C MET A 14 -21.61 20.45 1.47
N THR A 15 -22.30 21.20 2.35
CA THR A 15 -21.81 21.45 3.71
C THR A 15 -21.79 20.17 4.54
N LYS A 16 -22.79 19.30 4.41
CA LYS A 16 -22.82 17.98 5.05
C LYS A 16 -21.62 17.13 4.63
N TRP A 17 -21.37 16.98 3.34
CA TRP A 17 -20.25 16.18 2.85
C TRP A 17 -18.89 16.79 3.23
N LYS A 18 -18.78 18.11 3.25
CA LYS A 18 -17.60 18.81 3.77
C LYS A 18 -17.30 18.40 5.22
N TYR A 19 -18.30 18.37 6.10
CA TYR A 19 -18.11 17.92 7.49
C TYR A 19 -17.76 16.43 7.59
N VAL A 20 -18.37 15.58 6.76
CA VAL A 20 -18.02 14.15 6.71
C VAL A 20 -16.55 13.97 6.32
N THR A 21 -16.06 14.68 5.30
CA THR A 21 -14.65 14.63 4.90
C THR A 21 -13.73 15.14 6.00
N PHE A 22 -14.09 16.22 6.68
CA PHE A 22 -13.31 16.72 7.82
C PHE A 22 -13.25 15.74 9.00
N ALA A 23 -14.27 14.89 9.17
CA ALA A 23 -14.22 13.80 10.13
C ALA A 23 -13.40 12.59 9.62
N ALA A 24 -13.42 12.32 8.32
CA ALA A 24 -12.67 11.22 7.71
C ALA A 24 -11.15 11.47 7.71
N ILE A 25 -10.71 12.70 7.47
CA ILE A 25 -9.28 13.07 7.45
C ILE A 25 -8.54 12.65 8.74
N PRO A 26 -8.94 13.07 9.96
CA PRO A 26 -8.24 12.67 11.17
C PRO A 26 -8.30 11.16 11.41
N LEU A 27 -9.37 10.48 11.00
CA LEU A 27 -9.45 9.03 11.09
C LEU A 27 -8.40 8.35 10.20
N CYS A 28 -8.26 8.78 8.96
CA CYS A 28 -7.21 8.28 8.06
C CYS A 28 -5.80 8.58 8.61
N ILE A 29 -5.58 9.77 9.20
CA ILE A 29 -4.29 10.12 9.81
C ILE A 29 -3.96 9.21 10.98
N VAL A 30 -4.92 8.95 11.87
CA VAL A 30 -4.72 8.06 13.03
C VAL A 30 -4.43 6.63 12.57
N MET A 31 -5.18 6.13 11.58
CA MET A 31 -4.95 4.80 11.02
C MET A 31 -3.57 4.69 10.36
N ALA A 32 -3.18 5.67 9.55
CA ALA A 32 -1.85 5.71 8.94
C ALA A 32 -0.74 5.76 10.00
N ALA A 33 -0.92 6.56 11.06
CA ALA A 33 0.04 6.61 12.16
C ALA A 33 0.15 5.26 12.90
N TYR A 34 -0.98 4.56 13.08
CA TYR A 34 -0.99 3.22 13.67
C TYR A 34 -0.26 2.21 12.78
N ASP A 35 -0.59 2.15 11.48
CA ASP A 35 0.02 1.21 10.54
C ASP A 35 1.53 1.45 10.41
N LEU A 36 1.97 2.71 10.32
CA LEU A 36 3.40 3.07 10.22
C LEU A 36 4.16 2.91 11.55
N SER A 37 3.48 2.87 12.69
CA SER A 37 4.13 2.67 14.00
C SER A 37 4.57 1.23 14.25
N HIS A 38 4.01 0.28 13.52
CA HIS A 38 4.42 -1.12 13.56
C HIS A 38 5.45 -1.34 12.47
N GLY A 39 6.70 -1.62 12.84
CA GLY A 39 7.75 -1.93 11.87
C GLY A 39 7.40 -3.17 11.04
N GLU A 40 7.76 -3.18 9.75
CA GLU A 40 7.59 -4.37 8.92
C GLU A 40 8.47 -5.51 9.44
N HIS A 41 7.84 -6.60 9.86
CA HIS A 41 8.54 -7.84 10.15
C HIS A 41 8.82 -8.55 8.83
N HIS A 42 10.04 -8.40 8.30
CA HIS A 42 10.51 -9.26 7.24
C HIS A 42 10.45 -10.71 7.75
N GLY A 43 9.62 -11.53 7.12
CA GLY A 43 9.55 -12.95 7.44
C GLY A 43 10.89 -13.61 7.15
N HIS A 44 11.24 -14.63 7.94
CA HIS A 44 12.44 -15.43 7.72
C HIS A 44 12.57 -15.87 6.25
N SER A 45 13.80 -15.86 5.74
CA SER A 45 14.14 -16.37 4.40
C SER A 45 13.44 -17.71 4.13
N ARG A 46 12.66 -17.74 3.05
CA ARG A 46 11.91 -18.93 2.67
C ARG A 46 12.91 -19.92 2.05
N PRO A 47 12.89 -21.20 2.46
CA PRO A 47 13.77 -22.18 1.85
C PRO A 47 13.52 -22.26 0.34
N ALA A 48 14.58 -22.49 -0.42
CA ALA A 48 14.56 -22.48 -1.88
C ALA A 48 13.78 -23.69 -2.45
N TYR A 49 12.45 -23.60 -2.44
CA TYR A 49 11.60 -24.61 -3.06
C TYR A 49 11.71 -24.54 -4.60
N PRO A 50 11.61 -25.68 -5.32
CA PRO A 50 11.78 -25.74 -6.78
C PRO A 50 10.77 -24.91 -7.58
N TYR A 51 9.68 -24.48 -6.95
CA TYR A 51 8.63 -23.65 -7.56
C TYR A 51 8.77 -22.14 -7.23
N LEU A 52 9.70 -21.77 -6.34
CA LEU A 52 9.99 -20.38 -6.02
C LEU A 52 11.15 -19.87 -6.87
N ARG A 53 11.15 -18.56 -7.18
CA ARG A 53 12.19 -17.89 -7.99
C ARG A 53 12.49 -18.56 -9.35
N ILE A 54 11.52 -19.25 -9.96
CA ILE A 54 11.68 -19.79 -11.32
C ILE A 54 11.76 -18.62 -12.30
N ARG A 55 12.80 -18.62 -13.15
CA ARG A 55 12.91 -17.70 -14.29
C ARG A 55 13.04 -18.48 -15.59
N SER A 56 12.04 -18.36 -16.45
CA SER A 56 12.07 -18.89 -17.82
C SER A 56 12.84 -17.98 -18.79
N LYS A 57 12.94 -16.69 -18.46
CA LYS A 57 13.69 -15.66 -19.19
C LYS A 57 14.26 -14.65 -18.19
N GLU A 58 15.49 -14.22 -18.41
CA GLU A 58 16.15 -13.20 -17.59
C GLU A 58 15.48 -11.82 -17.77
N PHE A 59 15.35 -11.09 -16.66
CA PHE A 59 14.89 -9.70 -16.69
C PHE A 59 15.98 -8.79 -17.23
N PRO A 60 15.62 -7.68 -17.89
CA PRO A 60 16.61 -6.77 -18.50
C PRO A 60 17.45 -5.98 -17.48
N TRP A 61 17.14 -6.04 -16.19
CA TRP A 61 17.88 -5.40 -15.09
C TRP A 61 18.56 -6.40 -14.14
N GLY A 62 18.55 -7.70 -14.45
CA GLY A 62 19.32 -8.72 -13.72
C GLY A 62 18.51 -9.69 -12.86
N ASP A 63 19.19 -10.34 -11.91
CA ASP A 63 18.69 -11.48 -11.13
C ASP A 63 17.69 -11.12 -10.02
N CYS A 64 17.37 -9.84 -9.88
CA CYS A 64 16.45 -9.30 -8.89
C CYS A 64 15.04 -9.06 -9.46
N GLY A 65 14.02 -9.32 -8.66
CA GLY A 65 12.68 -8.83 -8.96
C GLY A 65 12.67 -7.30 -8.98
N LEU A 66 11.69 -6.70 -9.68
CA LEU A 66 11.66 -5.25 -9.90
C LEU A 66 11.56 -4.41 -8.60
N PHE A 67 10.97 -4.99 -7.54
CA PHE A 67 10.78 -4.36 -6.24
C PHE A 67 11.31 -5.23 -5.11
N GLU A 68 12.31 -6.08 -5.40
CA GLU A 68 12.96 -6.91 -4.39
C GLU A 68 14.20 -6.20 -3.84
N ASP A 69 14.41 -6.31 -2.53
CA ASP A 69 15.66 -5.90 -1.90
C ASP A 69 16.65 -7.06 -1.95
N CYS A 70 17.54 -7.01 -2.93
CA CYS A 70 18.44 -8.12 -3.23
C CYS A 70 19.66 -8.21 -2.33
N ASP A 71 20.10 -7.10 -1.77
CA ASP A 71 21.33 -7.04 -0.97
C ASP A 71 21.10 -7.80 0.36
N HIS A 72 19.94 -7.60 0.99
CA HIS A 72 19.57 -8.31 2.22
C HIS A 72 19.23 -9.80 2.02
N GLN A 73 18.77 -10.21 0.83
CA GLN A 73 18.50 -11.63 0.55
C GLN A 73 19.76 -12.43 0.22
N ALA A 74 20.81 -11.78 -0.30
CA ALA A 74 22.08 -12.42 -0.62
C ALA A 74 22.88 -12.75 0.64
N GLU A 75 22.93 -11.81 1.59
CA GLU A 75 23.65 -11.97 2.87
C GLU A 75 23.11 -13.15 3.69
N GLU A 76 21.77 -13.33 3.78
CA GLU A 76 21.17 -14.47 4.49
C GLU A 76 21.38 -15.84 3.81
N HIS A 77 21.72 -15.85 2.51
CA HIS A 77 21.91 -17.06 1.72
C HIS A 77 23.38 -17.54 1.70
N GLU A 78 24.33 -16.67 2.09
CA GLU A 78 25.76 -17.00 2.24
C GLU A 78 26.11 -17.49 3.66
N GLU A 79 25.30 -17.16 4.69
CA GLU A 79 25.52 -17.65 6.07
C GLU A 79 25.02 -19.09 6.33
N HIS A 80 24.42 -19.75 5.32
CA HIS A 80 23.79 -21.09 5.44
C HIS A 80 24.33 -22.11 4.44
#